data_AF-A0A0F7TDM7-F1
#
_entry.id   AF-A0A0F7TDM7-F1
#
_cell.length_a   1.000
_cell.length_b   1.000
_cell.length_c   1.000
_cell.angle_alpha   90.00
_cell.angle_beta   90.00
_cell.angle_gamma   90.00
#
_symmetry.space_group_name_H-M   'P 1'
#
loop_
_entity.id
_entity.type
_entity.pdbx_description
1 polymer ?
#
loop_
_entity_poly.entity_id
_entity_poly.type
_entity_poly.pdbx_seq_one_letter_code
_entity_poly.pdbx_strand_id
1 'polypeptide(L)'
;MLCQSLVTMRTARPPITVLPRPRTIPRAFHTRPHTPSQRTSNLPLRPLLSKPRLISPSIPISRRPFTASAGNNARNTYNRFNSSSARPSLFHTLISRSKPHHYVFIGLGLSGAYFYNTEVVEMTGRRRFNCVSHAMELKMGAQSYREVLDQSRGRVLPDNHPLAQMVNRVLQRLIPQAPIEGADWRVHVIVDDGNANAFVLPGGKVFVYTGILPICQDEDGLAAVLGHEIAHVVARHPAERMSNSFLTLGTVFLISLLFDVSGNLSSMLVNLMWSLPNSRTQEAEADNIGLMMMAKACFNPEAAVRLWHRMQEQEKSAPPQFMSTHPSSYNREEAIRGWLEKAENVYQENGCSTFGNYMPSFKKAYQTQSSYGW
;
A
#
# COMPACT_ATOMS: atom_id res chain seq x y z
N MET A 1 -31.57 -9.12 -12.07
CA MET A 1 -32.50 -8.14 -12.70
C MET A 1 -32.55 -6.90 -11.83
N LEU A 2 -32.58 -5.72 -12.47
CA LEU A 2 -32.38 -4.35 -11.94
C LEU A 2 -30.89 -3.98 -11.79
N CYS A 3 -30.32 -3.01 -12.52
CA CYS A 3 -30.90 -2.09 -13.50
C CYS A 3 -29.78 -1.60 -14.45
N GLN A 4 -30.05 -1.66 -15.75
CA GLN A 4 -29.28 -1.00 -16.82
C GLN A 4 -29.72 0.47 -16.98
N SER A 5 -28.89 1.20 -17.72
CA SER A 5 -29.18 2.42 -18.50
C SER A 5 -28.98 3.78 -17.81
N LEU A 6 -27.97 4.54 -18.27
CA LEU A 6 -28.22 5.70 -19.12
C LEU A 6 -26.93 6.29 -19.71
N VAL A 7 -26.99 6.49 -21.02
CA VAL A 7 -26.01 7.11 -21.91
C VAL A 7 -26.38 8.59 -22.08
N THR A 8 -25.35 9.44 -22.19
CA THR A 8 -25.31 10.83 -22.72
C THR A 8 -26.15 11.94 -22.07
N MET A 9 -25.47 12.95 -21.54
CA MET A 9 -25.74 14.36 -21.91
C MET A 9 -24.51 15.25 -21.64
N ARG A 10 -24.04 15.93 -22.69
CA ARG A 10 -23.20 17.13 -22.65
C ARG A 10 -23.96 18.25 -21.92
N THR A 11 -23.29 19.08 -21.13
CA THR A 11 -23.27 20.57 -21.25
C THR A 11 -22.55 21.26 -20.08
N ALA A 12 -21.77 22.28 -20.46
CA ALA A 12 -21.46 23.55 -19.79
C ALA A 12 -20.91 23.59 -18.33
N ARG A 13 -19.65 24.02 -18.23
CA ARG A 13 -19.02 24.60 -17.02
C ARG A 13 -19.57 26.01 -16.75
N PRO A 14 -19.69 26.44 -15.48
CA PRO A 14 -19.55 27.83 -15.10
C PRO A 14 -18.19 28.12 -14.42
N PRO A 15 -17.67 29.36 -14.50
CA PRO A 15 -16.38 29.74 -13.93
C PRO A 15 -16.55 30.06 -12.44
N ILE A 16 -15.56 29.72 -11.61
CA ILE A 16 -15.50 30.22 -10.22
C ILE A 16 -14.23 31.04 -10.03
N THR A 17 -14.53 32.26 -9.62
CA THR A 17 -13.76 33.46 -9.37
C THR A 17 -12.70 33.30 -8.27
N VAL A 18 -11.54 33.88 -8.53
CA VAL A 18 -10.42 34.06 -7.59
C VAL A 18 -10.74 35.20 -6.62
N LEU A 19 -10.56 35.00 -5.31
CA LEU A 19 -10.46 36.08 -4.33
C LEU A 19 -9.31 35.83 -3.32
N PRO A 20 -8.69 36.89 -2.76
CA PRO A 20 -7.31 36.86 -2.26
C PRO A 20 -7.17 36.57 -0.75
N ARG A 21 -5.96 36.14 -0.37
CA ARG A 21 -5.45 35.96 1.01
C ARG A 21 -5.47 37.26 1.83
N PRO A 22 -5.51 37.16 3.17
CA PRO A 22 -4.83 38.10 4.04
C PRO A 22 -3.57 37.50 4.70
N ARG A 23 -2.52 38.32 4.72
CA ARG A 23 -1.27 38.16 5.47
C ARG A 23 -1.49 38.44 6.95
N THR A 24 -0.84 37.68 7.82
CA THR A 24 -0.37 38.17 9.14
C THR A 24 0.84 37.34 9.61
N ILE A 25 1.92 38.06 9.96
CA ILE A 25 3.18 37.64 10.63
C ILE A 25 3.47 38.80 11.63
N PRO A 26 4.29 38.67 12.70
CA PRO A 26 4.54 37.58 13.65
C PRO A 26 4.30 38.05 15.10
N ARG A 27 4.44 37.15 16.09
CA ARG A 27 4.89 37.56 17.43
C ARG A 27 5.92 36.59 17.97
N ALA A 28 7.13 37.12 18.13
CA ALA A 28 8.27 36.48 18.78
C ALA A 28 8.09 36.50 20.30
N PHE A 29 8.49 35.43 20.98
CA PHE A 29 9.01 35.50 22.36
C PHE A 29 10.11 34.44 22.56
N HIS A 30 11.33 34.96 22.69
CA HIS A 30 12.44 34.45 23.51
C HIS A 30 11.92 34.08 24.94
N THR A 31 12.50 33.18 25.75
CA THR A 31 13.89 32.75 25.95
C THR A 31 13.94 31.55 26.91
N ARG A 32 14.86 30.62 26.59
CA ARG A 32 15.84 29.93 27.45
C ARG A 32 15.50 28.75 28.38
N PRO A 33 16.51 27.86 28.61
CA PRO A 33 16.36 26.47 29.05
C PRO A 33 16.87 26.23 30.49
N HIS A 34 16.41 25.14 31.12
CA HIS A 34 17.08 24.58 32.29
C HIS A 34 16.95 23.05 32.37
N THR A 35 18.11 22.41 32.40
CA THR A 35 18.45 21.08 32.97
C THR A 35 19.86 21.25 33.56
N PRO A 36 20.44 20.34 34.38
CA PRO A 36 19.91 19.15 35.08
C PRO A 36 20.34 19.08 36.58
N SER A 37 19.86 18.10 37.34
CA SER A 37 20.58 17.50 38.50
C SER A 37 19.82 16.27 39.03
N GLN A 38 20.27 15.05 38.71
CA GLN A 38 20.93 14.10 39.62
C GLN A 38 20.43 14.04 41.08
N ARG A 39 19.80 12.91 41.47
CA ARG A 39 20.23 12.16 42.65
C ARG A 39 19.68 10.73 42.69
N THR A 40 20.62 9.80 42.83
CA THR A 40 20.50 8.39 43.18
C THR A 40 20.27 8.19 44.69
N SER A 41 19.51 7.18 45.10
CA SER A 41 19.82 6.40 46.31
C SER A 41 19.01 5.10 46.36
N ASN A 42 19.73 4.01 46.59
CA ASN A 42 19.30 2.62 46.69
C ASN A 42 18.82 2.22 48.11
N LEU A 43 17.86 1.28 48.17
CA LEU A 43 17.70 0.11 49.08
C LEU A 43 17.43 0.33 50.60
N PRO A 44 16.98 -0.70 51.39
CA PRO A 44 16.60 -2.09 51.06
C PRO A 44 15.27 -2.63 51.67
N LEU A 45 14.91 -3.86 51.28
CA LEU A 45 13.89 -4.75 51.88
C LEU A 45 14.30 -5.34 53.25
N ARG A 46 13.32 -5.69 54.12
CA ARG A 46 13.17 -7.05 54.70
C ARG A 46 11.84 -7.25 55.48
N PRO A 47 11.40 -8.52 55.68
CA PRO A 47 10.03 -8.93 56.04
C PRO A 47 9.86 -9.37 57.50
N LEU A 48 8.62 -9.46 58.01
CA LEU A 48 8.32 -10.21 59.24
C LEU A 48 7.00 -10.99 59.17
N LEU A 49 7.13 -12.31 59.26
CA LEU A 49 6.14 -13.30 59.66
C LEU A 49 5.91 -13.21 61.18
N SER A 50 4.66 -13.29 61.64
CA SER A 50 4.33 -13.98 62.89
C SER A 50 2.83 -14.31 63.02
N LYS A 51 2.57 -15.57 63.38
CA LYS A 51 1.37 -16.16 64.02
C LYS A 51 1.93 -17.08 65.12
N PRO A 52 1.13 -17.64 66.05
CA PRO A 52 -0.21 -17.31 66.54
C PRO A 52 -0.27 -17.27 68.09
N ARG A 53 -1.44 -16.96 68.69
CA ARG A 53 -1.72 -17.40 70.08
C ARG A 53 -3.17 -17.85 70.23
N LEU A 54 -3.30 -19.07 70.73
CA LEU A 54 -4.51 -19.81 71.10
C LEU A 54 -5.04 -19.33 72.45
N ILE A 55 -6.36 -19.14 72.58
CA ILE A 55 -7.08 -19.27 73.85
C ILE A 55 -8.45 -19.89 73.55
N SER A 56 -8.64 -21.13 74.01
CA SER A 56 -9.94 -21.77 74.16
C SER A 56 -10.50 -21.47 75.56
N PRO A 57 -11.82 -21.42 75.71
CA PRO A 57 -12.46 -22.01 76.87
C PRO A 57 -13.59 -22.96 76.46
N SER A 58 -13.97 -23.79 77.41
CA SER A 58 -14.46 -25.14 77.24
C SER A 58 -15.85 -25.34 77.86
N ILE A 59 -16.62 -26.30 77.31
CA ILE A 59 -17.73 -27.09 77.92
C ILE A 59 -19.13 -26.39 77.93
N PRO A 60 -20.30 -27.09 77.80
CA PRO A 60 -20.58 -28.53 77.76
C PRO A 60 -21.35 -29.06 76.52
N ILE A 61 -21.21 -30.37 76.32
CA ILE A 61 -22.02 -31.20 75.44
C ILE A 61 -23.36 -31.48 76.14
N SER A 62 -24.47 -31.00 75.56
CA SER A 62 -25.82 -31.46 75.88
C SER A 62 -26.38 -32.20 74.66
N ARG A 63 -26.53 -33.53 74.81
CA ARG A 63 -27.27 -34.37 73.85
C ARG A 63 -28.75 -34.34 74.22
N ARG A 64 -29.60 -33.81 73.34
CA ARG A 64 -31.04 -34.13 73.31
C ARG A 64 -31.55 -34.26 71.87
N PRO A 65 -32.59 -35.08 71.66
CA PRO A 65 -32.79 -35.84 70.43
C PRO A 65 -33.60 -35.11 69.37
N PHE A 66 -33.47 -35.60 68.13
CA PHE A 66 -34.24 -35.21 66.96
C PHE A 66 -35.73 -35.15 67.23
N THR A 67 -36.34 -33.99 66.97
CA THR A 67 -37.74 -33.87 66.57
C THR A 67 -37.80 -32.95 65.36
N ALA A 68 -38.37 -33.50 64.28
CA ALA A 68 -38.58 -32.79 63.03
C ALA A 68 -39.72 -31.78 63.21
N SER A 69 -39.45 -30.52 62.86
CA SER A 69 -40.49 -29.55 62.54
C SER A 69 -40.07 -28.82 61.28
N ALA A 70 -40.97 -28.84 60.29
CA ALA A 70 -40.78 -28.26 58.97
C ALA A 70 -40.69 -26.73 59.08
N GLY A 71 -39.59 -26.17 58.59
CA GLY A 71 -39.38 -24.73 58.50
C GLY A 71 -38.46 -24.40 57.34
N ASN A 72 -39.03 -23.87 56.26
CA ASN A 72 -38.41 -23.20 55.11
C ASN A 72 -36.90 -23.38 54.90
N ASN A 73 -36.55 -24.29 53.97
CA ASN A 73 -35.22 -24.37 53.36
C ASN A 73 -34.95 -23.11 52.51
N ALA A 74 -34.54 -22.02 53.15
CA ALA A 74 -33.81 -20.96 52.47
C ALA A 74 -32.40 -21.50 52.15
N ARG A 75 -32.29 -22.18 51.00
CA ARG A 75 -31.00 -22.54 50.40
C ARG A 75 -30.26 -21.24 50.11
N ASN A 76 -29.28 -20.90 50.95
CA ASN A 76 -28.29 -19.89 50.61
C ASN A 76 -27.38 -20.47 49.52
N THR A 77 -27.84 -20.36 48.28
CA THR A 77 -27.07 -20.63 47.08
C THR A 77 -26.00 -19.53 46.98
N TYR A 78 -24.75 -19.89 47.26
CA TYR A 78 -23.63 -19.04 46.90
C TYR A 78 -23.57 -18.95 45.37
N ASN A 79 -24.15 -17.89 44.80
CA ASN A 79 -23.98 -17.57 43.39
C ASN A 79 -22.55 -17.10 43.18
N ARG A 80 -21.68 -18.03 42.80
CA ARG A 80 -20.38 -17.71 42.22
C ARG A 80 -20.64 -16.83 41.00
N PHE A 81 -20.26 -15.55 41.08
CA PHE A 81 -20.20 -14.66 39.91
C PHE A 81 -19.13 -15.19 38.96
N ASN A 82 -19.48 -16.20 38.17
CA ASN A 82 -18.71 -16.61 37.01
C ASN A 82 -19.65 -17.10 35.91
N SER A 83 -20.20 -16.12 35.20
CA SER A 83 -20.32 -16.09 33.75
C SER A 83 -21.16 -14.87 33.43
N SER A 84 -20.49 -13.80 33.01
CA SER A 84 -21.12 -12.90 32.05
C SER A 84 -21.75 -13.79 30.99
N SER A 85 -23.09 -13.84 30.97
CA SER A 85 -23.86 -14.47 29.91
C SER A 85 -23.58 -13.67 28.65
N ALA A 86 -22.42 -13.93 28.04
CA ALA A 86 -22.08 -13.44 26.73
C ALA A 86 -23.16 -14.02 25.82
N ARG A 87 -24.13 -13.19 25.42
CA ARG A 87 -25.05 -13.55 24.35
C ARG A 87 -24.18 -14.13 23.24
N PRO A 88 -24.44 -15.37 22.77
CA PRO A 88 -23.64 -15.92 21.68
C PRO A 88 -23.62 -14.89 20.56
N SER A 89 -22.44 -14.63 20.01
CA SER A 89 -22.31 -13.66 18.92
C SER A 89 -23.34 -14.04 17.86
N LEU A 90 -24.00 -13.04 17.25
CA LEU A 90 -25.02 -13.28 16.22
C LEU A 90 -24.52 -14.27 15.16
N PHE A 91 -23.22 -14.23 14.88
CA PHE A 91 -22.50 -15.16 14.02
C PHE A 91 -22.56 -16.63 14.49
N HIS A 92 -22.27 -16.90 15.77
CA HIS A 92 -22.35 -18.25 16.34
C HIS A 92 -23.78 -18.80 16.32
N THR A 93 -24.77 -17.94 16.59
CA THR A 93 -26.19 -18.32 16.48
C THR A 93 -26.62 -18.54 15.03
N LEU A 94 -26.10 -17.76 14.08
CA LEU A 94 -26.38 -17.95 12.64
C LEU A 94 -25.81 -19.28 12.14
N ILE A 95 -24.55 -19.57 12.47
CA ILE A 95 -23.85 -20.80 12.04
C ILE A 95 -24.52 -22.02 12.64
N SER A 96 -24.77 -22.03 13.96
CA SER A 96 -25.38 -23.18 14.64
C SER A 96 -26.82 -23.49 14.18
N ARG A 97 -27.54 -22.51 13.61
CA ARG A 97 -28.90 -22.69 13.08
C ARG A 97 -28.96 -22.95 11.58
N SER A 98 -27.83 -22.89 10.88
CA SER A 98 -27.81 -23.04 9.43
C SER A 98 -27.92 -24.52 9.02
N LYS A 99 -28.81 -24.79 8.05
CA LYS A 99 -29.02 -26.12 7.46
C LYS A 99 -27.95 -26.40 6.39
N PRO A 100 -27.63 -27.67 6.08
CA PRO A 100 -26.61 -28.03 5.09
C PRO A 100 -26.74 -27.35 3.73
N HIS A 101 -27.96 -27.15 3.23
CA HIS A 101 -28.20 -26.49 1.93
C HIS A 101 -27.81 -25.00 1.92
N HIS A 102 -27.84 -24.30 3.06
CA HIS A 102 -27.37 -22.92 3.10
C HIS A 102 -25.89 -22.82 2.75
N TYR A 103 -25.06 -23.76 3.23
CA TYR A 103 -23.65 -23.81 2.87
C TYR A 103 -23.43 -24.13 1.39
N VAL A 104 -24.29 -24.98 0.80
CA VAL A 104 -24.26 -25.25 -0.64
C VAL A 104 -24.60 -23.99 -1.44
N PHE A 105 -25.65 -23.25 -1.09
CA PHE A 105 -26.00 -22.00 -1.76
C PHE A 105 -24.93 -20.92 -1.59
N ILE A 106 -24.34 -20.80 -0.40
CA ILE A 106 -23.22 -19.87 -0.15
C ILE A 106 -22.00 -20.28 -0.98
N GLY A 107 -21.65 -21.56 -0.99
CA GLY A 107 -20.55 -22.09 -1.79
C GLY A 107 -20.75 -21.80 -3.28
N LEU A 108 -21.93 -22.12 -3.82
CA LEU A 108 -22.28 -21.82 -5.21
C LEU A 108 -22.24 -20.32 -5.51
N GLY A 109 -22.75 -19.48 -4.61
CA GLY A 109 -22.70 -18.03 -4.75
C GLY A 109 -21.27 -17.47 -4.76
N LEU A 110 -20.42 -17.93 -3.84
CA LEU A 110 -19.01 -17.54 -3.77
C LEU A 110 -18.23 -18.03 -4.99
N SER A 111 -18.44 -19.27 -5.43
CA SER A 111 -17.84 -19.80 -6.66
C SER A 111 -18.30 -19.01 -7.88
N GLY A 112 -19.61 -18.72 -7.99
CA GLY A 112 -20.15 -17.88 -9.07
C GLY A 112 -19.54 -16.48 -9.09
N ALA A 113 -19.42 -15.85 -7.92
CA ALA A 113 -18.75 -14.54 -7.79
C ALA A 113 -17.26 -14.61 -8.15
N TYR A 114 -16.55 -15.66 -7.75
CA TYR A 114 -15.15 -15.87 -8.11
C TYR A 114 -14.95 -15.95 -9.62
N PHE A 115 -15.72 -16.80 -10.30
CA PHE A 115 -15.62 -16.96 -11.75
C PHE A 115 -16.08 -15.73 -12.51
N TYR A 116 -17.12 -15.02 -12.02
CA TYR A 116 -17.59 -13.78 -12.63
C TYR A 116 -16.54 -12.66 -12.58
N ASN A 117 -15.77 -12.57 -11.47
CA ASN A 117 -14.72 -11.58 -11.29
C ASN A 117 -13.33 -12.11 -11.72
N THR A 118 -13.27 -13.22 -12.46
CA THR A 118 -12.02 -13.71 -13.05
C THR A 118 -11.82 -13.05 -14.41
N GLU A 119 -10.82 -12.20 -14.53
CA GLU A 119 -10.46 -11.50 -15.76
C GLU A 119 -9.13 -12.00 -16.34
N VAL A 120 -8.89 -11.73 -17.63
CA VAL A 120 -7.62 -11.99 -18.32
C VAL A 120 -6.89 -10.66 -18.46
N VAL A 121 -5.62 -10.61 -18.08
CA VAL A 121 -4.78 -9.42 -18.26
C VAL A 121 -4.48 -9.24 -19.76
N GLU A 122 -4.88 -8.11 -20.34
CA GLU A 122 -4.75 -7.85 -21.78
C GLU A 122 -3.30 -7.96 -22.30
N MET A 123 -2.32 -7.57 -21.46
CA MET A 123 -0.92 -7.50 -21.86
C MET A 123 -0.19 -8.85 -21.80
N THR A 124 -0.62 -9.77 -20.94
CA THR A 124 0.10 -11.04 -20.68
C THR A 124 -0.73 -12.29 -20.91
N GLY A 125 -2.06 -12.18 -21.02
CA GLY A 125 -2.97 -13.32 -21.12
C GLY A 125 -3.16 -14.08 -19.81
N ARG A 126 -2.60 -13.61 -18.69
CA ARG A 126 -2.73 -14.26 -17.39
C ARG A 126 -4.16 -14.13 -16.85
N ARG A 127 -4.73 -15.22 -16.31
CA ARG A 127 -6.00 -15.17 -15.58
C ARG A 127 -5.77 -14.72 -14.14
N ARG A 128 -6.63 -13.83 -13.65
CA ARG A 128 -6.61 -13.37 -12.27
C ARG A 128 -8.01 -13.12 -11.73
N PHE A 129 -8.16 -13.20 -10.41
CA PHE A 129 -9.36 -12.75 -9.73
C PHE A 129 -9.21 -11.28 -9.33
N ASN A 130 -10.15 -10.45 -9.76
CA ASN A 130 -10.18 -9.03 -9.43
C ASN A 130 -11.62 -8.56 -9.23
N CYS A 131 -12.01 -8.32 -7.98
CA CYS A 131 -13.35 -7.83 -7.63
C CYS A 131 -13.35 -6.32 -7.27
N VAL A 132 -12.20 -5.66 -7.34
CA VAL A 132 -12.09 -4.23 -7.09
C VAL A 132 -12.37 -3.46 -8.39
N SER A 133 -13.34 -2.55 -8.34
CA SER A 133 -13.71 -1.73 -9.50
C SER A 133 -12.71 -0.61 -9.75
N HIS A 134 -12.59 -0.17 -11.00
CA HIS A 134 -11.70 0.93 -11.38
C HIS A 134 -12.02 2.24 -10.64
N ALA A 135 -13.31 2.55 -10.44
CA ALA A 135 -13.73 3.71 -9.66
C ALA A 135 -13.26 3.64 -8.19
N MET A 136 -13.25 2.45 -7.60
CA MET A 136 -12.75 2.24 -6.25
C MET A 136 -11.23 2.44 -6.19
N GLU A 137 -10.48 1.93 -7.18
CA GLU A 137 -9.03 2.17 -7.30
C GLU A 137 -8.69 3.65 -7.39
N LEU A 138 -9.39 4.41 -8.25
CA LEU A 138 -9.18 5.85 -8.38
C LEU A 138 -9.49 6.60 -7.08
N LYS A 139 -10.56 6.20 -6.37
CA LYS A 139 -10.91 6.80 -5.07
C LYS A 139 -9.83 6.54 -4.02
N MET A 140 -9.33 5.31 -3.94
CA MET A 140 -8.26 4.93 -3.00
C MET A 140 -6.94 5.62 -3.37
N GLY A 141 -6.57 5.64 -4.66
CA GLY A 141 -5.40 6.37 -5.16
C GLY A 141 -5.46 7.86 -4.81
N ALA A 142 -6.62 8.51 -4.97
CA ALA A 142 -6.81 9.90 -4.56
C ALA A 142 -6.70 10.12 -3.04
N GLN A 143 -7.10 9.13 -2.22
CA GLN A 143 -6.91 9.19 -0.77
C GLN A 143 -5.42 9.05 -0.41
N SER A 144 -4.74 8.01 -0.91
CA SER A 144 -3.31 7.80 -0.69
C SER A 144 -2.48 8.98 -1.18
N TYR A 145 -2.88 9.60 -2.30
CA TYR A 145 -2.22 10.80 -2.81
C TYR A 145 -2.21 11.94 -1.78
N ARG A 146 -3.34 12.19 -1.10
CA ARG A 146 -3.41 13.21 -0.04
C ARG A 146 -2.56 12.84 1.17
N GLU A 147 -2.60 11.57 1.57
CA GLU A 147 -1.83 11.07 2.72
C GLU A 147 -0.31 11.21 2.48
N VAL A 148 0.19 10.82 1.30
CA VAL A 148 1.61 10.94 0.95
C VAL A 148 2.04 12.41 0.89
N LEU A 149 1.22 13.30 0.30
CA LEU A 149 1.52 14.73 0.25
C LEU A 149 1.58 15.37 1.65
N ASP A 150 0.72 14.94 2.57
CA ASP A 150 0.75 15.41 3.95
C ASP A 150 2.02 14.93 4.68
N GLN A 151 2.39 13.66 4.52
CA GLN A 151 3.60 13.07 5.10
C GLN A 151 4.91 13.62 4.51
N SER A 152 4.88 14.06 3.25
CA SER A 152 6.04 14.61 2.53
C SER A 152 6.07 16.14 2.52
N ARG A 153 5.18 16.79 3.27
CA ARG A 153 5.05 18.25 3.31
C ARG A 153 6.39 18.92 3.63
N GLY A 154 6.79 19.86 2.78
CA GLY A 154 8.06 20.59 2.91
C GLY A 154 9.28 19.85 2.37
N ARG A 155 9.15 18.60 1.91
CA ARG A 155 10.22 17.80 1.28
C ARG A 155 10.01 17.58 -0.22
N VAL A 156 8.85 17.96 -0.76
CA VAL A 156 8.58 17.87 -2.20
C VAL A 156 9.33 18.98 -2.92
N LEU A 157 10.17 18.60 -3.89
CA LEU A 157 10.89 19.54 -4.75
C LEU A 157 9.92 20.29 -5.67
N PRO A 158 10.22 21.56 -6.01
CA PRO A 158 9.40 22.32 -6.94
C PRO A 158 9.58 21.81 -8.38
N ASP A 159 8.57 22.02 -9.22
CA ASP A 159 8.54 21.51 -10.61
C ASP A 159 9.70 21.99 -11.48
N ASN A 160 10.28 23.15 -11.17
CA ASN A 160 11.43 23.72 -11.88
C ASN A 160 12.78 23.15 -11.41
N HIS A 161 12.81 22.30 -10.39
CA HIS A 161 14.04 21.68 -9.91
C HIS A 161 14.61 20.71 -10.96
N PRO A 162 15.94 20.67 -11.20
CA PRO A 162 16.53 19.80 -12.21
C PRO A 162 16.14 18.32 -12.09
N LEU A 163 16.07 17.80 -10.86
CA LEU A 163 15.62 16.43 -10.60
C LEU A 163 14.14 16.21 -10.95
N ALA A 164 13.26 17.15 -10.60
CA ALA A 164 11.84 17.07 -10.94
C ALA A 164 11.63 17.11 -12.46
N GLN A 165 12.39 17.97 -13.15
CA GLN A 165 12.39 18.05 -14.60
C GLN A 165 12.93 16.76 -15.25
N MET A 166 13.99 16.16 -14.72
CA MET A 166 14.53 14.88 -15.19
C MET A 166 13.50 13.76 -15.07
N VAL A 167 12.90 13.60 -13.90
CA VAL A 167 11.84 12.60 -13.67
C VAL A 167 10.65 12.84 -14.59
N ASN A 168 10.24 14.10 -14.77
CA ASN A 168 9.16 14.44 -15.69
C ASN A 168 9.52 14.12 -17.15
N ARG A 169 10.74 14.42 -17.63
CA ARG A 169 11.17 14.04 -18.98
C ARG A 169 11.10 12.53 -19.22
N VAL A 170 11.56 11.74 -18.26
CA VAL A 170 11.49 10.28 -18.33
C VAL A 170 10.04 9.82 -18.39
N LEU A 171 9.21 10.31 -17.48
CA LEU A 171 7.79 9.96 -17.41
C LEU A 171 7.03 10.31 -18.70
N GLN A 172 7.26 11.50 -19.28
CA GLN A 172 6.59 11.93 -20.51
C GLN A 172 6.90 11.03 -21.72
N ARG A 173 8.04 10.33 -21.72
CA ARG A 173 8.39 9.34 -22.75
C ARG A 173 7.71 7.99 -22.50
N LEU A 174 7.48 7.63 -21.24
CA LEU A 174 6.84 6.38 -20.84
C LEU A 174 5.30 6.41 -20.97
N ILE A 175 4.65 7.53 -20.59
CA ILE A 175 3.18 7.66 -20.58
C ILE A 175 2.52 7.23 -21.90
N PRO A 176 3.00 7.64 -23.10
CA PRO A 176 2.38 7.24 -24.36
C PRO A 176 2.36 5.72 -24.59
N GLN A 177 3.24 4.98 -23.93
CA GLN A 177 3.34 3.52 -24.02
C GLN A 177 2.43 2.79 -23.03
N ALA A 178 1.76 3.54 -22.14
CA ALA A 178 0.88 3.04 -21.10
C ALA A 178 -0.42 3.87 -21.04
N PRO A 179 -1.36 3.67 -21.97
CA PRO A 179 -2.64 4.37 -21.94
C PRO A 179 -3.44 3.93 -20.71
N ILE A 180 -3.46 4.77 -19.68
CA ILE A 180 -4.26 4.58 -18.47
C ILE A 180 -5.45 5.54 -18.55
N GLU A 181 -6.66 5.00 -18.67
CA GLU A 181 -7.88 5.80 -18.66
C GLU A 181 -8.00 6.61 -17.35
N GLY A 182 -8.36 7.89 -17.47
CA GLY A 182 -8.58 8.76 -16.31
C GLY A 182 -7.33 9.17 -15.52
N ALA A 183 -6.11 8.89 -16.03
CA ALA A 183 -4.88 9.30 -15.38
C ALA A 183 -4.60 10.82 -15.54
N ASP A 184 -4.41 11.51 -14.42
CA ASP A 184 -3.89 12.89 -14.34
C ASP A 184 -2.44 12.82 -13.88
N TRP A 185 -1.52 12.67 -14.84
CA TRP A 185 -0.12 12.43 -14.54
C TRP A 185 0.53 13.59 -13.80
N ARG A 186 1.08 13.31 -12.61
CA ARG A 186 1.85 14.30 -11.82
C ARG A 186 3.06 13.66 -11.17
N VAL A 187 4.17 14.36 -11.20
CA VAL A 187 5.44 13.95 -10.59
C VAL A 187 5.65 14.69 -9.29
N HIS A 188 6.05 13.95 -8.26
CA HIS A 188 6.51 14.49 -6.99
C HIS A 188 7.85 13.84 -6.64
N VAL A 189 8.90 14.65 -6.62
CA VAL A 189 10.21 14.20 -6.14
C VAL A 189 10.34 14.61 -4.68
N ILE A 190 10.54 13.65 -3.79
CA ILE A 190 10.62 13.86 -2.35
C ILE A 190 12.08 13.75 -1.92
N VAL A 191 12.58 14.78 -1.24
CA VAL A 191 13.92 14.77 -0.64
C VAL A 191 13.95 13.82 0.55
N ASP A 192 14.60 12.68 0.37
CA ASP A 192 14.80 11.63 1.36
C ASP A 192 15.91 10.68 0.88
N ASP A 193 17.17 11.02 1.15
CA ASP A 193 18.32 10.26 0.66
C ASP A 193 18.47 8.90 1.36
N GLY A 194 17.84 8.72 2.53
CA GLY A 194 17.81 7.45 3.25
C GLY A 194 16.72 6.47 2.77
N ASN A 195 15.88 6.92 1.83
CA ASN A 195 14.76 6.13 1.32
C ASN A 195 14.94 5.86 -0.18
N ALA A 196 15.44 4.68 -0.51
CA ALA A 196 15.57 4.22 -1.89
C ALA A 196 14.24 3.61 -2.36
N ASN A 197 13.31 4.47 -2.78
CA ASN A 197 11.98 4.05 -3.24
C ASN A 197 11.42 4.95 -4.36
N ALA A 198 10.48 4.41 -5.13
CA ALA A 198 9.61 5.12 -6.06
C ALA A 198 8.33 4.31 -6.23
N PHE A 199 7.18 4.97 -6.44
CA PHE A 199 5.93 4.28 -6.69
C PHE A 199 4.96 5.13 -7.51
N VAL A 200 4.00 4.47 -8.16
CA VAL A 200 2.92 5.11 -8.91
C VAL A 200 1.56 4.72 -8.34
N LEU A 201 0.74 5.70 -8.00
CA LEU A 201 -0.62 5.49 -7.53
C LEU A 201 -1.62 5.46 -8.70
N PRO A 202 -2.74 4.74 -8.56
CA PRO A 202 -3.87 4.83 -9.48
C PRO A 202 -4.27 6.28 -9.74
N GLY A 203 -4.53 6.61 -11.00
CA GLY A 203 -4.79 8.00 -11.44
C GLY A 203 -3.54 8.79 -11.82
N GLY A 204 -2.37 8.15 -11.92
CA GLY A 204 -1.17 8.73 -12.53
C GLY A 204 -0.31 9.58 -11.58
N LYS A 205 -0.38 9.36 -10.26
CA LYS A 205 0.44 10.14 -9.31
C LYS A 205 1.76 9.40 -9.05
N VAL A 206 2.86 10.00 -9.48
CA VAL A 206 4.20 9.42 -9.42
C VAL A 206 4.99 10.05 -8.27
N PHE A 207 5.57 9.21 -7.43
CA PHE A 207 6.42 9.63 -6.32
C PHE A 207 7.81 9.00 -6.48
N VAL A 208 8.85 9.82 -6.39
CA VAL A 208 10.25 9.38 -6.46
C VAL A 208 11.01 9.97 -5.27
N TYR A 209 11.62 9.12 -4.45
CA TYR A 209 12.47 9.59 -3.35
C TYR A 209 13.90 9.77 -3.85
N THR A 210 14.59 10.83 -3.40
CA THR A 210 15.96 11.11 -3.89
C THR A 210 16.94 9.97 -3.63
N GLY A 211 16.74 9.16 -2.60
CA GLY A 211 17.56 7.99 -2.29
C GLY A 211 17.59 6.89 -3.36
N ILE A 212 16.61 6.80 -4.27
CA ILE A 212 16.65 5.80 -5.36
C ILE A 212 17.53 6.24 -6.53
N LEU A 213 17.74 7.55 -6.71
CA LEU A 213 18.40 8.11 -7.89
C LEU A 213 19.87 7.67 -8.04
N PRO A 214 20.68 7.54 -6.96
CA PRO A 214 22.03 6.99 -7.05
C PRO A 214 22.06 5.54 -7.58
N ILE A 215 21.01 4.75 -7.30
CA ILE A 215 20.88 3.38 -7.81
C ILE A 215 20.47 3.40 -9.29
N CYS A 216 19.64 4.36 -9.71
CA CYS A 216 19.29 4.55 -11.12
C CYS A 216 20.48 4.96 -11.99
N GLN A 217 21.39 5.78 -11.47
CA GLN A 217 22.54 6.42 -12.16
C GLN A 217 22.18 7.40 -13.28
N ASP A 218 21.28 7.03 -14.18
CA ASP A 218 20.92 7.81 -15.36
C ASP A 218 19.40 7.74 -15.65
N GLU A 219 18.98 8.41 -16.74
CA GLU A 219 17.59 8.43 -17.19
C GLU A 219 17.11 7.04 -17.66
N ASP A 220 17.99 6.17 -18.18
CA ASP A 220 17.61 4.80 -18.59
C ASP A 220 17.32 3.91 -17.38
N GLY A 221 18.15 3.99 -16.33
CA GLY A 221 17.91 3.28 -15.07
C GLY A 221 16.68 3.81 -14.34
N LEU A 222 16.44 5.12 -14.38
CA LEU A 222 15.20 5.69 -13.86
C LEU A 222 13.98 5.25 -14.68
N ALA A 223 14.11 5.13 -16.00
CA ALA A 223 13.05 4.62 -16.86
C ALA A 223 12.72 3.15 -16.55
N ALA A 224 13.71 2.33 -16.20
CA ALA A 224 13.47 0.97 -15.74
C ALA A 224 12.63 0.93 -14.44
N VAL A 225 12.98 1.75 -13.43
CA VAL A 225 12.18 1.86 -12.19
C VAL A 225 10.77 2.36 -12.48
N LEU A 226 10.62 3.47 -13.21
CA LEU A 226 9.30 4.04 -13.49
C LEU A 226 8.46 3.17 -14.41
N GLY A 227 9.07 2.52 -15.40
CA GLY A 227 8.40 1.56 -16.28
C GLY A 227 7.83 0.38 -15.51
N HIS A 228 8.59 -0.14 -14.53
CA HIS A 228 8.14 -1.17 -13.60
C HIS A 228 6.95 -0.71 -12.73
N GLU A 229 7.03 0.49 -12.16
CA GLU A 229 5.93 1.03 -11.35
C GLU A 229 4.66 1.30 -12.16
N ILE A 230 4.80 1.83 -13.38
CA ILE A 230 3.66 2.04 -14.29
C ILE A 230 3.07 0.69 -14.69
N ALA A 231 3.91 -0.33 -14.92
CA ALA A 231 3.45 -1.68 -15.23
C ALA A 231 2.57 -2.27 -14.13
N HIS A 232 2.88 -2.04 -12.85
CA HIS A 232 1.99 -2.45 -11.75
C HIS A 232 0.61 -1.81 -11.83
N VAL A 233 0.52 -0.54 -12.25
CA VAL A 233 -0.76 0.17 -12.37
C VAL A 233 -1.54 -0.27 -13.61
N VAL A 234 -0.88 -0.38 -14.76
CA VAL A 234 -1.47 -0.90 -16.01
C VAL A 234 -1.99 -2.32 -15.80
N ALA A 235 -1.21 -3.16 -15.15
CA ALA A 235 -1.60 -4.50 -14.78
C ALA A 235 -2.44 -4.54 -13.49
N ARG A 236 -2.97 -3.43 -12.96
CA ARG A 236 -3.88 -3.39 -11.79
C ARG A 236 -3.47 -4.31 -10.63
N HIS A 237 -2.18 -4.48 -10.38
CA HIS A 237 -1.65 -5.38 -9.35
C HIS A 237 -2.12 -5.00 -7.94
N PRO A 238 -2.21 -3.71 -7.55
CA PRO A 238 -2.75 -3.35 -6.24
C PRO A 238 -4.20 -3.82 -6.00
N ALA A 239 -5.06 -3.75 -7.02
CA ALA A 239 -6.43 -4.24 -6.96
C ALA A 239 -6.52 -5.77 -6.90
N GLU A 240 -5.68 -6.47 -7.66
CA GLU A 240 -5.58 -7.93 -7.59
C GLU A 240 -5.14 -8.39 -6.20
N ARG A 241 -4.12 -7.75 -5.60
CA ARG A 241 -3.68 -8.06 -4.23
C ARG A 241 -4.80 -7.87 -3.22
N MET A 242 -5.49 -6.73 -3.29
CA MET A 242 -6.63 -6.45 -2.43
C MET A 242 -7.76 -7.48 -2.60
N SER A 243 -8.06 -7.86 -3.83
CA SER A 243 -9.05 -8.90 -4.15
C SER A 243 -8.66 -10.24 -3.51
N ASN A 244 -7.38 -10.62 -3.62
CA ASN A 244 -6.84 -11.82 -2.99
C ASN A 244 -6.87 -11.74 -1.45
N SER A 245 -6.68 -10.55 -0.87
CA SER A 245 -6.86 -10.33 0.58
C SER A 245 -8.30 -10.56 1.02
N PHE A 246 -9.29 -10.18 0.21
CA PHE A 246 -10.70 -10.46 0.54
C PHE A 246 -11.02 -11.96 0.50
N LEU A 247 -10.37 -12.73 -0.39
CA LEU A 247 -10.52 -14.19 -0.40
C LEU A 247 -9.85 -14.84 0.82
N THR A 248 -8.65 -14.39 1.19
CA THR A 248 -7.85 -14.99 2.28
C THR A 248 -8.32 -14.58 3.68
N LEU A 249 -8.71 -13.32 3.88
CA LEU A 249 -9.29 -12.83 5.15
C LEU A 249 -10.75 -13.28 5.32
N GLY A 250 -11.36 -13.84 4.27
CA GLY A 250 -12.63 -14.53 4.30
C GLY A 250 -13.86 -13.62 4.40
N THR A 251 -15.02 -14.27 4.42
CA THR A 251 -16.37 -13.67 4.47
C THR A 251 -16.61 -12.77 5.69
N VAL A 252 -15.85 -12.91 6.78
CA VAL A 252 -15.96 -12.09 8.00
C VAL A 252 -15.57 -10.63 7.73
N PHE A 253 -14.58 -10.41 6.86
CA PHE A 253 -14.20 -9.07 6.42
C PHE A 253 -15.24 -8.47 5.46
N LEU A 254 -15.73 -9.26 4.50
CA LEU A 254 -16.79 -8.89 3.55
C LEU A 254 -18.11 -8.50 4.25
N ILE A 255 -18.50 -9.23 5.31
CA ILE A 255 -19.66 -8.89 6.14
C ILE A 255 -19.41 -7.55 6.85
N SER A 256 -18.24 -7.35 7.46
CA SER A 256 -17.90 -6.07 8.11
C SER A 256 -17.88 -4.89 7.12
N LEU A 257 -17.49 -5.14 5.86
CA LEU A 257 -17.50 -4.17 4.76
C LEU A 257 -18.93 -3.77 4.32
N LEU A 258 -19.85 -4.74 4.31
CA LEU A 258 -21.23 -4.56 3.87
C LEU A 258 -22.13 -3.87 4.91
N PHE A 259 -21.74 -3.86 6.18
CA PHE A 259 -22.54 -3.33 7.30
C PHE A 259 -21.92 -2.08 7.98
N ASP A 260 -21.05 -1.32 7.29
CA ASP A 260 -20.23 -0.23 7.87
C ASP A 260 -21.03 0.88 8.59
N VAL A 261 -20.59 1.24 9.81
CA VAL A 261 -21.13 2.34 10.65
C VAL A 261 -20.03 3.33 11.09
N SER A 262 -18.75 3.21 10.68
CA SER A 262 -17.67 3.97 11.35
C SER A 262 -16.67 4.75 10.49
N GLY A 263 -16.61 4.57 9.16
CA GLY A 263 -15.70 5.35 8.29
C GLY A 263 -14.19 5.03 8.45
N ASN A 264 -13.81 4.17 9.40
CA ASN A 264 -12.45 3.64 9.56
C ASN A 264 -12.09 2.57 8.50
N LEU A 265 -13.07 2.15 7.71
CA LEU A 265 -12.88 1.08 6.74
C LEU A 265 -12.04 1.53 5.54
N SER A 266 -12.20 2.78 5.08
CA SER A 266 -11.46 3.27 3.91
C SER A 266 -9.96 3.39 4.17
N SER A 267 -9.56 3.86 5.34
CA SER A 267 -8.15 3.92 5.75
C SER A 267 -7.56 2.52 5.93
N MET A 268 -8.32 1.58 6.50
CA MET A 268 -7.89 0.18 6.60
C MET A 268 -7.67 -0.46 5.23
N LEU A 269 -8.58 -0.24 4.27
CA LEU A 269 -8.44 -0.75 2.91
C LEU A 269 -7.25 -0.14 2.18
N VAL A 270 -7.04 1.17 2.31
CA VAL A 270 -5.85 1.84 1.77
C VAL A 270 -4.57 1.25 2.36
N ASN A 271 -4.55 1.02 3.68
CA ASN A 271 -3.39 0.40 4.32
C ASN A 271 -3.15 -1.03 3.80
N LEU A 272 -4.20 -1.84 3.67
CA LEU A 272 -4.10 -3.19 3.12
C LEU A 272 -3.60 -3.20 1.66
N MET A 273 -4.00 -2.22 0.85
CA MET A 273 -3.56 -2.07 -0.54
C MET A 273 -2.04 -1.93 -0.68
N TRP A 274 -1.41 -1.22 0.27
CA TRP A 274 -0.01 -0.81 0.19
C TRP A 274 0.93 -1.52 1.15
N SER A 275 0.41 -2.13 2.22
CA SER A 275 1.22 -2.87 3.20
C SER A 275 1.60 -4.27 2.73
N LEU A 276 0.88 -4.83 1.76
CA LEU A 276 1.16 -6.16 1.23
C LEU A 276 2.21 -6.11 0.12
N PRO A 277 3.27 -6.92 0.21
CA PRO A 277 4.25 -7.03 -0.86
C PRO A 277 3.62 -7.65 -2.10
N ASN A 278 4.18 -7.33 -3.27
CA ASN A 278 3.79 -7.98 -4.51
C ASN A 278 4.10 -9.48 -4.51
N SER A 279 3.28 -10.25 -5.25
CA SER A 279 3.62 -11.65 -5.50
C SER A 279 4.75 -11.75 -6.54
N ARG A 280 5.48 -12.87 -6.54
CA ARG A 280 6.53 -13.14 -7.54
C ARG A 280 6.00 -13.10 -8.97
N THR A 281 4.75 -13.53 -9.19
CA THR A 281 4.11 -13.49 -10.51
C THR A 281 3.82 -12.06 -10.95
N GLN A 282 3.41 -11.18 -10.03
CA GLN A 282 3.17 -9.77 -10.30
C GLN A 282 4.47 -9.01 -10.59
N GLU A 283 5.55 -9.33 -9.87
CA GLU A 283 6.86 -8.74 -10.11
C GLU A 283 7.43 -9.13 -11.48
N ALA A 284 7.40 -10.42 -11.85
CA ALA A 284 7.86 -10.88 -13.16
C ALA A 284 7.02 -10.30 -14.32
N GLU A 285 5.72 -10.15 -14.11
CA GLU A 285 4.82 -9.50 -15.07
C GLU A 285 5.14 -8.00 -15.22
N ALA A 286 5.37 -7.31 -14.11
CA ALA A 286 5.74 -5.89 -14.11
C ALA A 286 7.13 -5.66 -14.73
N ASP A 287 8.11 -6.53 -14.48
CA ASP A 287 9.43 -6.48 -15.13
C ASP A 287 9.31 -6.57 -16.65
N ASN A 288 8.53 -7.54 -17.16
CA ASN A 288 8.39 -7.76 -18.59
C ASN A 288 7.68 -6.57 -19.25
N ILE A 289 6.53 -6.15 -18.70
CA ILE A 289 5.78 -5.01 -19.24
C ILE A 289 6.62 -3.72 -19.16
N GLY A 290 7.30 -3.49 -18.03
CA GLY A 290 8.17 -2.33 -17.82
C GLY A 290 9.36 -2.30 -18.78
N LEU A 291 10.01 -3.45 -19.01
CA LEU A 291 11.11 -3.60 -19.96
C LEU A 291 10.66 -3.31 -21.41
N MET A 292 9.50 -3.85 -21.82
CA MET A 292 8.95 -3.55 -23.14
C MET A 292 8.55 -2.07 -23.26
N MET A 293 8.02 -1.48 -22.19
CA MET A 293 7.63 -0.07 -22.15
C MET A 293 8.83 0.86 -22.29
N MET A 294 9.92 0.60 -21.55
CA MET A 294 11.13 1.41 -21.64
C MET A 294 11.79 1.28 -23.02
N ALA A 295 11.80 0.08 -23.59
CA ALA A 295 12.28 -0.14 -24.97
C ALA A 295 11.45 0.67 -25.97
N LYS A 296 10.12 0.61 -25.87
CA LYS A 296 9.23 1.38 -26.75
C LYS A 296 9.40 2.89 -26.61
N ALA A 297 9.73 3.36 -25.40
CA ALA A 297 10.00 4.75 -25.09
C ALA A 297 11.42 5.20 -25.47
N CYS A 298 12.20 4.35 -26.15
CA CYS A 298 13.57 4.58 -26.57
C CYS A 298 14.59 4.75 -25.43
N PHE A 299 14.38 4.07 -24.31
CA PHE A 299 15.42 3.89 -23.28
C PHE A 299 16.16 2.57 -23.50
N ASN A 300 17.44 2.54 -23.15
CA ASN A 300 18.29 1.36 -23.34
C ASN A 300 17.79 0.18 -22.48
N PRO A 301 17.26 -0.92 -23.05
CA PRO A 301 16.73 -2.06 -22.30
C PRO A 301 17.77 -2.72 -21.37
N GLU A 302 19.05 -2.71 -21.73
CA GLU A 302 20.12 -3.25 -20.90
C GLU A 302 20.29 -2.51 -19.56
N ALA A 303 19.83 -1.25 -19.48
CA ALA A 303 19.87 -0.49 -18.24
C ALA A 303 19.04 -1.14 -17.13
N ALA A 304 17.98 -1.88 -17.47
CA ALA A 304 17.20 -2.65 -16.49
C ALA A 304 18.06 -3.76 -15.84
N VAL A 305 18.87 -4.47 -16.61
CA VAL A 305 19.79 -5.49 -16.07
C VAL A 305 20.83 -4.86 -15.15
N ARG A 306 21.43 -3.73 -15.58
CA ARG A 306 22.40 -3.00 -14.75
C ARG A 306 21.78 -2.46 -13.46
N LEU A 307 20.54 -1.96 -13.53
CA LEU A 307 19.79 -1.49 -12.36
C LEU A 307 19.59 -2.64 -11.34
N TRP A 308 19.09 -3.79 -11.81
CA TRP A 308 18.84 -4.94 -10.94
C TRP A 308 20.11 -5.52 -10.33
N HIS A 309 21.22 -5.50 -11.07
CA HIS A 309 22.53 -5.84 -10.52
C HIS A 309 22.90 -4.93 -9.34
N ARG A 310 22.77 -3.61 -9.51
CA ARG A 310 23.05 -2.63 -8.44
C ARG A 310 22.10 -2.76 -7.25
N MET A 311 20.82 -3.07 -7.47
CA MET A 311 19.87 -3.33 -6.38
C MET A 311 20.29 -4.55 -5.55
N GLN A 312 20.70 -5.65 -6.20
CA GLN A 312 21.21 -6.84 -5.51
C GLN A 312 22.51 -6.58 -4.74
N GLU A 313 23.38 -5.70 -5.24
CA GLU A 313 24.58 -5.28 -4.51
C GLU A 313 24.24 -4.51 -3.23
N GLN A 314 23.24 -3.63 -3.28
CA GLN A 314 22.78 -2.85 -2.11
C GLN A 314 22.10 -3.74 -1.05
N GLU A 315 21.38 -4.78 -1.48
CA GLU A 315 20.71 -5.76 -0.61
C GLU A 315 21.67 -6.39 0.41
N LYS A 316 22.94 -6.58 0.05
CA LYS A 316 23.96 -7.20 0.92
C LYS A 316 24.25 -6.41 2.20
N SER A 317 24.01 -5.09 2.19
CA SER A 317 24.24 -4.22 3.35
C SER A 317 22.95 -3.92 4.11
N ALA A 318 21.90 -3.54 3.38
CA ALA A 318 20.54 -3.44 3.88
C ALA A 318 19.59 -3.42 2.67
N PRO A 319 18.46 -4.15 2.69
CA PRO A 319 17.53 -4.15 1.57
C PRO A 319 16.97 -2.73 1.36
N PRO A 320 17.08 -2.15 0.15
CA PRO A 320 16.43 -0.91 -0.21
C PRO A 320 14.92 -0.97 0.09
N GLN A 321 14.30 0.17 0.43
CA GLN A 321 12.86 0.22 0.69
C GLN A 321 12.05 -0.25 -0.52
N PHE A 322 12.51 0.03 -1.74
CA PHE A 322 11.97 -0.54 -2.97
C PHE A 322 11.89 -2.07 -2.93
N MET A 323 12.94 -2.76 -2.46
CA MET A 323 12.94 -4.23 -2.35
C MET A 323 12.03 -4.77 -1.25
N SER A 324 11.61 -3.93 -0.30
CA SER A 324 10.64 -4.32 0.73
C SER A 324 9.21 -4.41 0.17
N THR A 325 8.85 -3.53 -0.77
CA THR A 325 7.55 -3.57 -1.47
C THR A 325 7.58 -4.44 -2.72
N HIS A 326 8.76 -4.58 -3.34
CA HIS A 326 9.05 -5.37 -4.54
C HIS A 326 10.04 -6.49 -4.19
N PRO A 327 9.59 -7.57 -3.53
CA PRO A 327 10.50 -8.64 -3.13
C PRO A 327 11.22 -9.21 -4.34
N SER A 328 12.53 -9.42 -4.22
CA SER A 328 13.28 -10.13 -5.25
C SER A 328 12.75 -11.58 -5.35
N SER A 329 12.31 -11.97 -6.54
CA SER A 329 12.21 -13.40 -6.86
C SER A 329 13.61 -13.95 -7.13
N TYR A 330 13.78 -15.28 -7.08
CA TYR A 330 14.99 -15.92 -7.57
C TYR A 330 15.24 -15.49 -9.03
N ASN A 331 16.42 -14.90 -9.24
CA ASN A 331 17.03 -14.46 -10.50
C ASN A 331 16.20 -13.53 -11.43
N ARG A 332 15.63 -12.43 -10.90
CA ARG A 332 15.00 -11.37 -11.74
C ARG A 332 15.93 -10.84 -12.83
N GLU A 333 17.22 -10.69 -12.51
CA GLU A 333 18.23 -10.29 -13.49
C GLU A 333 18.30 -11.28 -14.67
N GLU A 334 18.33 -12.59 -14.41
CA GLU A 334 18.30 -13.62 -15.45
C GLU A 334 17.00 -13.63 -16.24
N ALA A 335 15.85 -13.43 -15.58
CA ALA A 335 14.56 -13.32 -16.27
C ALA A 335 14.55 -12.15 -17.26
N ILE A 336 15.05 -10.98 -16.83
CA ILE A 336 15.16 -9.79 -17.68
C ILE A 336 16.15 -10.03 -18.81
N ARG A 337 17.30 -10.69 -18.55
CA ARG A 337 18.24 -11.10 -19.60
C ARG A 337 17.57 -11.99 -20.65
N GLY A 338 16.69 -12.90 -20.24
CA GLY A 338 15.90 -13.73 -21.15
C GLY A 338 14.90 -12.95 -22.02
N TRP A 339 14.51 -11.74 -21.63
CA TRP A 339 13.65 -10.86 -22.42
C TRP A 339 14.40 -9.75 -23.17
N LEU A 340 15.71 -9.59 -22.94
CA LEU A 340 16.50 -8.52 -23.55
C LEU A 340 16.46 -8.56 -25.07
N GLU A 341 16.57 -9.73 -25.69
CA GLU A 341 16.51 -9.85 -27.16
C GLU A 341 15.19 -9.30 -27.70
N LYS A 342 14.07 -9.66 -27.05
CA LYS A 342 12.75 -9.15 -27.42
C LYS A 342 12.65 -7.64 -27.21
N ALA A 343 13.17 -7.13 -26.10
CA ALA A 343 13.15 -5.71 -25.79
C ALA A 343 14.01 -4.92 -26.78
N GLU A 344 15.16 -5.45 -27.17
CA GLU A 344 16.04 -4.85 -28.17
C GLU A 344 15.37 -4.80 -29.54
N ASN A 345 14.70 -5.88 -29.96
CA ASN A 345 13.91 -5.88 -31.19
C ASN A 345 12.84 -4.77 -31.16
N VAL A 346 12.12 -4.63 -30.05
CA VAL A 346 11.13 -3.54 -29.86
C VAL A 346 11.78 -2.15 -29.91
N TYR A 347 12.95 -1.99 -29.30
CA TYR A 347 13.72 -0.75 -29.33
C TYR A 347 14.15 -0.39 -30.77
N GLN A 348 14.58 -1.38 -31.55
CA GLN A 348 14.97 -1.20 -32.95
C GLN A 348 13.76 -0.91 -33.87
N GLU A 349 12.67 -1.66 -33.72
CA GLU A 349 11.43 -1.50 -34.50
C GLU A 349 10.80 -0.10 -34.31
N ASN A 350 10.88 0.45 -33.10
CA ASN A 350 10.44 1.83 -32.83
C ASN A 350 11.40 2.91 -33.35
N GLY A 351 12.47 2.53 -34.07
CA GLY A 351 13.42 3.47 -34.70
C GLY A 351 14.36 4.15 -33.70
N CYS A 352 14.43 3.70 -32.45
CA CYS A 352 15.17 4.37 -31.40
C CYS A 352 16.69 4.43 -31.67
N SER A 353 17.24 3.40 -32.31
CA SER A 353 18.63 3.37 -32.78
C SER A 353 18.93 4.42 -33.86
N THR A 354 17.95 4.70 -34.71
CA THR A 354 18.07 5.70 -35.78
C THR A 354 18.09 7.09 -35.18
N PHE A 355 17.20 7.41 -34.23
CA PHE A 355 17.20 8.69 -33.52
C PHE A 355 18.47 8.94 -32.69
N GLY A 356 19.01 7.89 -32.05
CA GLY A 356 20.26 7.96 -31.28
C GLY A 356 21.48 8.39 -32.10
N ASN A 357 21.50 8.07 -33.41
CA ASN A 357 22.59 8.47 -34.31
C ASN A 357 22.48 9.93 -34.80
N TYR A 358 21.27 10.48 -34.88
CA TYR A 358 21.06 11.89 -35.30
C TYR A 358 21.19 12.88 -34.13
N MET A 359 20.91 12.46 -32.89
CA MET A 359 20.93 13.32 -31.71
C MET A 359 22.29 13.94 -31.35
N PRO A 360 23.43 13.23 -31.43
CA PRO A 360 24.76 13.83 -31.20
C PRO A 360 25.06 14.93 -32.22
N SER A 361 24.72 14.71 -33.48
CA SER A 361 24.90 15.68 -34.57
C SER A 361 24.03 16.92 -34.38
N PHE A 362 22.77 16.74 -33.96
CA PHE A 362 21.87 17.84 -33.65
C PHE A 362 22.29 18.62 -32.39
N LYS A 363 22.67 17.93 -31.31
CA LYS A 363 23.19 18.54 -30.08
C LYS A 363 24.47 19.33 -30.35
N LYS A 364 25.37 18.78 -31.16
CA LYS A 364 26.59 19.45 -31.62
C LYS A 364 26.26 20.67 -32.46
N ALA A 365 25.34 20.59 -33.42
CA ALA A 365 24.90 21.72 -34.24
C ALA A 365 24.29 22.84 -33.38
N TYR A 366 23.41 22.50 -32.42
CA TYR A 366 22.77 23.46 -31.52
C TYR A 366 23.77 24.14 -30.57
N GLN A 367 24.73 23.39 -30.02
CA GLN A 367 25.83 23.95 -29.20
C GLN A 367 26.75 24.85 -30.03
N THR A 368 27.01 24.49 -31.28
CA THR A 368 27.82 25.31 -32.19
C THR A 368 27.08 26.61 -32.54
N GLN A 369 25.77 26.55 -32.77
CA GLN A 369 24.95 27.73 -33.09
C GLN A 369 24.76 28.67 -31.88
N SER A 370 24.66 28.13 -30.66
CA SER A 370 24.70 28.93 -29.41
C SER A 370 26.05 29.61 -29.17
N SER A 371 27.12 29.18 -29.84
CA SER A 371 28.45 29.78 -29.72
C SER A 371 28.69 30.91 -30.74
N TYR A 372 27.77 31.12 -31.69
CA TYR A 372 27.88 32.11 -32.77
C TYR A 372 26.71 33.13 -32.82
N GLY A 373 25.93 33.26 -31.75
CA GLY A 373 24.78 34.17 -31.70
C GLY A 373 24.77 35.10 -30.49
N TRP A 374 25.22 36.35 -30.74
CA TRP A 374 25.02 37.63 -30.04
C TRP A 374 25.20 37.72 -28.51
#